data_AF-A0A0G0IMZ6-F1
#
_entry.id   AF-A0A0G0IMZ6-F1
#
_cell.length_a   1.000
_cell.length_b   1.000
_cell.length_c   1.000
_cell.angle_alpha   90.00
_cell.angle_beta   90.00
_cell.angle_gamma   90.00
#
_symmetry.space_group_name_H-M   'P 1'
#
loop_
_entity.id
_entity.type
_entity.pdbx_description
1 polymer ?
#
loop_
_entity_poly.entity_id
_entity_poly.type
_entity_poly.pdbx_seq_one_letter_code
_entity_poly.pdbx_strand_id
1 'polypeptide(L)'
;MYNINMVGKIKNFKTLRTKLKNNYKLLLPTTYVLSLFLGLILYLIYKIIPAFNTTFCINLGGRQVCTLAGIYIYTLTSLPGYIVLGSIIKYLPFTLPVIISFILIIFVNLVIYYLLGMGFQKLIKEKNDPTKFVYNITVYVFLFLIIVYLILRTV
;
A
#
# COMPACT_ATOMS: atom_id res chain seq x y z
N MET A 1 5.63 34.89 29.63
CA MET A 1 6.34 33.63 29.96
C MET A 1 5.45 32.43 29.62
N TYR A 2 5.67 31.79 28.48
CA TYR A 2 5.71 30.32 28.29
C TYR A 2 6.42 30.10 26.96
N ASN A 3 7.61 29.54 27.10
CA ASN A 3 8.67 29.47 26.12
C ASN A 3 8.88 27.99 25.72
N ILE A 4 9.49 27.79 24.55
CA ILE A 4 10.30 26.62 24.12
C ILE A 4 9.64 25.33 23.60
N ASN A 5 8.44 24.89 24.00
CA ASN A 5 7.99 23.53 23.63
C ASN A 5 7.47 23.31 22.18
N MET A 6 7.25 24.35 21.37
CA MET A 6 6.87 24.17 19.95
C MET A 6 8.06 24.06 19.00
N VAL A 7 9.21 24.67 19.33
CA VAL A 7 10.38 24.67 18.44
C VAL A 7 11.03 23.28 18.37
N GLY A 8 11.04 22.53 19.49
CA GLY A 8 11.52 21.15 19.53
C GLY A 8 10.67 20.17 18.69
N LYS A 9 9.33 20.30 18.74
CA LYS A 9 8.41 19.48 17.93
C LYS A 9 8.57 19.75 16.44
N ILE A 10 8.73 21.01 16.03
CA ILE A 10 8.90 21.39 14.62
C ILE A 10 10.26 20.91 14.09
N LYS A 11 11.33 20.98 14.89
CA LYS A 11 12.66 20.46 14.51
C LYS A 11 12.63 18.93 14.34
N ASN A 12 11.97 18.20 15.25
CA ASN A 12 11.79 16.76 15.11
C ASN A 12 10.96 16.38 13.88
N PHE A 13 9.88 17.11 13.58
CA PHE A 13 9.05 16.85 12.40
C PHE A 13 9.81 17.07 11.09
N LYS A 14 10.61 18.16 11.00
CA LYS A 14 11.47 18.42 9.84
C LYS A 14 12.50 17.31 9.66
N THR A 15 13.14 16.87 10.75
CA THR A 15 14.21 15.84 10.71
C THR A 15 13.65 14.45 10.39
N LEU A 16 12.46 14.11 10.91
CA LEU A 16 11.75 12.87 10.57
C LEU A 16 11.35 12.87 9.10
N ARG A 17 10.85 14.00 8.57
CA ARG A 17 10.51 14.17 7.16
C ARG A 17 11.73 13.99 6.25
N THR A 18 12.90 14.52 6.60
CA THR A 18 14.13 14.29 5.82
C THR A 18 14.63 12.85 5.90
N LYS A 19 14.57 12.21 7.08
CA LYS A 19 14.94 10.79 7.24
C LYS A 19 14.01 9.85 6.47
N LEU A 20 12.71 10.12 6.42
CA LEU A 20 11.73 9.37 5.64
C LEU A 20 11.90 9.62 4.14
N LYS A 21 12.12 10.88 3.72
CA LYS A 21 12.34 11.23 2.31
C LYS A 21 13.55 10.52 1.69
N ASN A 22 14.57 10.24 2.50
CA ASN A 22 15.81 9.59 2.05
C ASN A 22 15.81 8.05 2.25
N ASN A 23 14.78 7.48 2.91
CA ASN A 23 14.68 6.04 3.17
C ASN A 23 13.36 5.47 2.62
N TYR A 24 13.38 5.17 1.32
CA TYR A 24 12.24 4.55 0.61
C TYR A 24 11.78 3.22 1.22
N LYS A 25 12.67 2.48 1.91
CA LYS A 25 12.34 1.29 2.71
C LYS A 25 11.24 1.53 3.76
N LEU A 26 11.24 2.71 4.37
CA LEU A 26 10.27 3.09 5.41
C LEU A 26 9.17 3.97 4.83
N LEU A 27 9.45 4.74 3.76
CA LEU A 27 8.47 5.62 3.14
C LEU A 27 7.24 4.85 2.63
N LEU A 28 7.45 3.81 1.82
CA LEU A 28 6.36 3.03 1.20
C LEU A 28 5.42 2.36 2.21
N PRO A 29 5.92 1.62 3.24
CA PRO A 29 5.02 1.06 4.25
C PRO A 29 4.34 2.15 5.10
N THR A 30 5.02 3.28 5.36
CA THR A 30 4.38 4.41 6.07
C THR A 30 3.25 5.03 5.25
N THR A 31 3.44 5.19 3.94
CA THR A 31 2.37 5.68 3.06
C THR A 31 1.20 4.71 2.98
N TYR A 32 1.45 3.41 2.95
CA TYR A 32 0.39 2.39 3.01
C TYR A 32 -0.44 2.53 4.29
N VAL A 33 0.21 2.61 5.45
CA VAL A 33 -0.47 2.78 6.75
C VAL A 33 -1.27 4.08 6.78
N LEU A 34 -0.71 5.19 6.30
CA LEU A 34 -1.42 6.46 6.22
C LEU A 34 -2.66 6.38 5.30
N SER A 35 -2.54 5.73 4.14
CA SER A 35 -3.66 5.52 3.22
C SER A 35 -4.74 4.61 3.83
N LEU A 36 -4.34 3.57 4.57
CA LEU A 36 -5.27 2.73 5.35
C LEU A 36 -6.05 3.56 6.36
N PHE A 37 -5.36 4.34 7.19
CA PHE A 37 -6.01 5.21 8.19
C PHE A 37 -6.93 6.23 7.51
N LEU A 38 -6.50 6.82 6.41
CA LEU A 38 -7.32 7.76 5.64
C LEU A 38 -8.61 7.08 5.15
N GLY A 39 -8.51 5.88 4.57
CA GLY A 39 -9.68 5.11 4.12
C GLY A 39 -10.63 4.74 5.26
N LEU A 40 -10.09 4.38 6.43
CA LEU A 40 -10.85 4.02 7.63
C LEU A 40 -11.56 5.23 8.25
N ILE A 41 -10.89 6.38 8.29
CA ILE A 41 -11.46 7.66 8.74
C ILE A 41 -12.59 8.07 7.79
N LEU A 42 -12.36 8.02 6.48
CA LEU A 42 -13.41 8.30 5.48
C LEU A 42 -14.61 7.39 5.69
N TYR A 43 -14.39 6.08 5.88
CA TYR A 43 -15.46 5.12 6.18
C TYR A 43 -16.26 5.48 7.44
N LEU A 44 -15.58 5.85 8.53
CA LEU A 44 -16.23 6.26 9.78
C LEU A 44 -17.02 7.57 9.61
N ILE A 45 -16.48 8.56 8.90
CA ILE A 45 -17.16 9.82 8.60
C ILE A 45 -18.45 9.55 7.83
N TYR A 46 -18.45 8.64 6.85
CA TYR A 46 -19.67 8.29 6.11
C TYR A 46 -20.74 7.66 7.00
N LYS A 47 -20.34 6.86 8.00
CA LYS A 47 -21.29 6.24 8.94
C LYS A 47 -21.96 7.29 9.85
N ILE A 48 -21.28 8.41 10.12
CA ILE A 48 -21.75 9.46 11.03
C ILE A 48 -22.46 10.59 10.28
N ILE A 49 -22.00 10.94 9.08
CA ILE A 49 -22.52 12.05 8.27
C ILE A 49 -22.90 11.52 6.88
N PRO A 50 -24.13 11.02 6.68
CA PRO A 50 -24.57 10.43 5.42
C PRO A 50 -24.63 11.43 4.25
N ALA A 51 -24.61 12.75 4.53
CA ALA A 51 -24.54 13.80 3.51
C ALA A 51 -23.24 13.79 2.70
N PHE A 52 -22.17 13.18 3.23
CA PHE A 52 -20.87 13.07 2.55
C PHE A 52 -20.73 11.76 1.76
N ASN A 53 -21.81 11.14 1.28
CA ASN A 53 -21.74 9.86 0.57
C ASN A 53 -21.06 9.98 -0.82
N THR A 54 -19.73 10.17 -0.83
CA THR A 54 -18.89 10.23 -2.03
C THR A 54 -18.66 8.80 -2.53
N THR A 55 -19.68 8.31 -3.22
CA THR A 55 -19.63 7.07 -3.97
C THR A 55 -18.78 7.29 -5.23
N PHE A 56 -17.69 6.53 -5.34
CA PHE A 56 -16.89 6.48 -6.54
C PHE A 56 -17.39 5.34 -7.40
N CYS A 57 -17.90 5.69 -8.58
CA CYS A 57 -18.34 4.73 -9.57
C CYS A 57 -17.28 4.64 -10.67
N ILE A 58 -16.79 3.44 -10.93
CA ILE A 58 -15.89 3.14 -12.04
C ILE A 58 -16.59 2.20 -13.02
N ASN A 59 -16.41 2.44 -14.31
CA ASN A 59 -16.96 1.58 -15.35
C ASN A 59 -15.92 0.52 -15.72
N LEU A 60 -16.17 -0.73 -15.33
CA LEU A 60 -15.30 -1.88 -15.58
C LEU A 60 -16.04 -2.85 -16.49
N GLY A 61 -15.59 -2.98 -17.75
CA GLY A 61 -16.15 -3.94 -18.70
C GLY A 61 -17.63 -3.71 -19.05
N GLY A 62 -18.10 -2.46 -19.02
CA GLY A 62 -19.50 -2.11 -19.32
C GLY A 62 -20.46 -2.21 -18.13
N ARG A 63 -19.97 -2.56 -16.93
CA ARG A 63 -20.75 -2.52 -15.68
C ARG A 63 -20.22 -1.41 -14.77
N GLN A 64 -21.14 -0.63 -14.23
CA GLN A 64 -20.84 0.45 -13.30
C GLN A 64 -20.73 -0.13 -11.88
N VAL A 65 -19.52 -0.09 -11.30
CA VAL A 65 -19.24 -0.55 -9.94
C VAL A 65 -19.08 0.68 -9.05
N CYS A 66 -20.02 0.88 -8.14
CA CYS A 66 -20.03 2.00 -7.20
C CYS A 66 -19.60 1.54 -5.81
N THR A 67 -18.59 2.19 -5.25
CA THR A 67 -18.04 1.89 -3.92
C THR A 67 -17.77 3.19 -3.17
N LEU A 68 -17.89 3.19 -1.84
CA LEU A 68 -17.50 4.34 -1.03
C LEU A 68 -16.00 4.60 -1.19
N ALA A 69 -15.58 5.87 -1.29
CA ALA A 69 -14.19 6.23 -1.52
C ALA A 69 -13.22 5.59 -0.51
N GLY A 70 -13.62 5.54 0.77
CA GLY A 70 -12.83 4.96 1.84
C GLY A 70 -12.58 3.46 1.65
N ILE A 71 -13.61 2.72 1.22
CA ILE A 71 -13.50 1.29 0.88
C ILE A 71 -12.63 1.13 -0.36
N TYR A 72 -12.84 1.96 -1.38
CA TYR A 72 -12.08 1.91 -2.62
C TYR A 72 -10.57 2.09 -2.38
N ILE A 73 -10.18 3.13 -1.63
CA ILE A 73 -8.78 3.40 -1.25
C ILE A 73 -8.21 2.21 -0.48
N TYR A 74 -8.96 1.68 0.50
CA TYR A 74 -8.55 0.50 1.26
C TYR A 74 -8.31 -0.72 0.37
N THR A 75 -9.25 -1.05 -0.53
CA THR A 75 -9.13 -2.19 -1.43
C THR A 75 -7.99 -2.04 -2.41
N LEU A 76 -7.80 -0.86 -2.99
CA LEU A 76 -6.78 -0.62 -4.01
C LEU A 76 -5.36 -0.63 -3.41
N THR A 77 -5.21 -0.06 -2.22
CA THR A 77 -3.93 -0.10 -1.49
C THR A 77 -3.62 -1.47 -0.91
N SER A 78 -4.64 -2.25 -0.56
CA SER A 78 -4.43 -3.61 -0.02
C SER A 78 -4.45 -4.70 -1.09
N LEU A 79 -4.65 -4.32 -2.36
CA LEU A 79 -4.79 -5.21 -3.51
C LEU A 79 -3.63 -6.22 -3.67
N PRO A 80 -2.35 -5.82 -3.50
CA PRO A 80 -1.23 -6.76 -3.57
C PRO A 80 -1.36 -7.88 -2.53
N GLY A 81 -1.70 -7.53 -1.29
CA GLY A 81 -1.93 -8.49 -0.22
C GLY A 81 -3.17 -9.36 -0.46
N TYR A 82 -4.24 -8.82 -1.04
CA TYR A 82 -5.40 -9.63 -1.44
C TYR A 82 -5.06 -10.69 -2.48
N ILE A 83 -4.24 -10.35 -3.47
CA ILE A 83 -3.78 -11.31 -4.49
C ILE A 83 -2.95 -12.42 -3.85
N VAL A 84 -1.95 -12.05 -3.05
CA VAL A 84 -1.03 -13.02 -2.41
C VAL A 84 -1.79 -13.89 -1.41
N LEU A 85 -2.53 -13.27 -0.49
CA LEU A 85 -3.26 -14.00 0.54
C LEU A 85 -4.40 -14.83 -0.05
N GLY A 86 -5.12 -14.33 -1.06
CA GLY A 86 -6.16 -15.08 -1.77
C GLY A 86 -5.62 -16.31 -2.48
N SER A 87 -4.42 -16.20 -3.06
CA SER A 87 -3.73 -17.35 -3.68
C SER A 87 -3.31 -18.41 -2.66
N ILE A 88 -2.95 -18.00 -1.43
CA ILE A 88 -2.58 -18.93 -0.36
C ILE A 88 -3.83 -19.57 0.25
N ILE A 89 -4.83 -18.76 0.61
CA ILE A 89 -6.06 -19.18 1.29
C ILE A 89 -6.86 -20.20 0.47
N LYS A 90 -6.80 -20.14 -0.86
CA LYS A 90 -7.44 -21.13 -1.75
C LYS A 90 -7.02 -22.58 -1.45
N TYR A 91 -5.83 -22.79 -0.88
CA TYR A 91 -5.32 -24.12 -0.54
C TYR A 91 -5.55 -24.51 0.92
N LEU A 92 -6.13 -23.63 1.76
CA LEU A 92 -6.44 -23.98 3.14
C LEU A 92 -7.80 -24.70 3.19
N PRO A 93 -7.91 -25.82 3.94
CA PRO A 93 -9.16 -26.57 4.08
C PRO A 93 -10.18 -25.90 5.01
N PHE A 94 -9.88 -24.73 5.56
CA PHE A 94 -10.74 -24.02 6.51
C PHE A 94 -10.88 -22.54 6.15
N THR A 95 -12.06 -21.98 6.40
CA THR A 95 -12.33 -20.55 6.26
C THR A 95 -11.79 -19.80 7.48
N LEU A 96 -10.87 -18.88 7.25
CA LEU A 96 -10.34 -17.99 8.30
C LEU A 96 -11.42 -16.99 8.76
N PRO A 97 -11.53 -16.73 10.07
CA PRO A 97 -12.34 -15.63 10.59
C PRO A 97 -12.00 -14.31 9.91
N VAL A 98 -13.01 -13.47 9.68
CA VAL A 98 -12.88 -12.19 8.95
C VAL A 98 -11.80 -11.29 9.57
N ILE A 99 -11.76 -11.22 10.90
CA ILE A 99 -10.78 -10.41 11.65
C ILE A 99 -9.35 -10.90 11.41
N ILE A 100 -9.13 -12.22 11.44
CA ILE A 100 -7.81 -12.82 11.24
C ILE A 100 -7.35 -12.59 9.79
N SER A 101 -8.25 -12.74 8.83
CA SER A 101 -7.99 -12.44 7.43
C SER A 101 -7.58 -10.97 7.24
N PHE A 102 -8.27 -10.04 7.91
CA PHE A 102 -7.95 -8.61 7.83
C PHE A 102 -6.55 -8.28 8.39
N ILE A 103 -6.18 -8.87 9.52
CA ILE A 103 -4.86 -8.70 10.14
C ILE A 103 -3.77 -9.27 9.21
N LEU A 104 -3.99 -10.45 8.65
CA LEU A 104 -3.06 -11.08 7.71
C LEU A 104 -2.87 -10.24 6.44
N ILE A 105 -3.94 -9.67 5.88
CA ILE A 105 -3.86 -8.77 4.71
C ILE A 105 -3.00 -7.55 5.02
N ILE A 106 -3.19 -6.91 6.18
CA ILE A 106 -2.37 -5.76 6.58
C ILE A 106 -0.90 -6.16 6.72
N PHE A 107 -0.64 -7.30 7.38
CA PHE A 107 0.72 -7.79 7.59
C PHE A 107 1.42 -8.10 6.26
N VAL A 108 0.77 -8.84 5.36
CA VAL A 108 1.33 -9.17 4.05
C VAL A 108 1.60 -7.92 3.23
N ASN A 109 0.67 -6.96 3.21
CA ASN A 109 0.89 -5.68 2.52
C ASN A 109 2.07 -4.90 3.12
N LEU A 110 2.21 -4.84 4.45
CA LEU A 110 3.37 -4.20 5.10
C LEU A 110 4.68 -4.81 4.61
N VAL A 111 4.76 -6.14 4.53
CA VAL A 111 5.94 -6.85 4.01
C VAL A 111 6.17 -6.52 2.53
N ILE A 112 5.13 -6.55 1.69
CA ILE A 112 5.23 -6.23 0.26
C ILE A 112 5.72 -4.79 0.06
N TYR A 113 5.10 -3.80 0.72
CA TYR A 113 5.50 -2.39 0.59
C TYR A 113 6.91 -2.13 1.14
N TYR A 114 7.32 -2.86 2.18
CA TYR A 114 8.70 -2.81 2.68
C TYR A 114 9.71 -3.35 1.65
N LEU A 115 9.42 -4.50 1.04
CA LEU A 115 10.26 -5.09 -0.02
C LEU A 115 10.34 -4.19 -1.25
N LEU A 116 9.22 -3.61 -1.68
CA LEU A 116 9.18 -2.61 -2.74
C LEU A 116 10.04 -1.39 -2.38
N GLY A 117 9.94 -0.89 -1.16
CA GLY A 117 10.80 0.20 -0.66
C GLY A 117 12.29 -0.13 -0.68
N MET A 118 12.64 -1.38 -0.38
CA MET A 118 14.01 -1.86 -0.46
C MET A 118 14.51 -1.95 -1.90
N GLY A 119 13.69 -2.48 -2.82
CA GLY A 119 14.00 -2.55 -4.25
C GLY A 119 14.18 -1.17 -4.86
N PHE A 120 13.26 -0.24 -4.59
CA PHE A 120 13.39 1.16 -5.03
C PHE A 120 14.64 1.84 -4.50
N GLN A 121 14.99 1.65 -3.23
CA GLN A 121 16.21 2.25 -2.68
C GLN A 121 17.47 1.69 -3.35
N LYS A 122 17.48 0.40 -3.72
CA LYS A 122 18.59 -0.23 -4.45
C LYS A 122 18.73 0.37 -5.85
N LEU A 123 17.61 0.48 -6.58
CA LEU A 123 17.57 1.09 -7.92
C LEU A 123 18.05 2.55 -7.92
N ILE A 124 17.66 3.34 -6.91
CA ILE A 124 18.09 4.74 -6.80
C ILE A 124 19.58 4.85 -6.51
N LYS A 125 20.15 3.96 -5.67
CA LYS A 125 21.59 3.95 -5.37
C LYS A 125 22.44 3.56 -6.57
N GLU A 126 21.92 2.67 -7.40
CA GLU A 126 22.61 2.18 -8.61
C GLU A 126 22.35 3.07 -9.83
N LYS A 127 21.61 4.17 -9.69
CA LYS A 127 21.31 5.12 -10.78
C LYS A 127 22.56 5.63 -11.53
N ASN A 128 23.69 5.71 -10.82
CA ASN A 128 24.96 6.19 -11.40
C ASN A 128 25.70 5.10 -12.19
N ASP A 129 25.29 3.83 -12.10
CA ASP A 129 25.88 2.69 -12.82
C ASP A 129 24.85 2.13 -13.81
N PRO A 130 24.85 2.58 -15.08
CA PRO A 130 23.77 2.32 -16.03
C PRO A 130 23.60 0.83 -16.35
N THR A 131 24.66 0.03 -16.35
CA THR A 131 24.59 -1.41 -16.61
C THR A 131 23.88 -2.16 -15.48
N LYS A 132 24.21 -1.85 -14.21
CA LYS A 132 23.53 -2.44 -13.05
C LYS A 132 22.08 -1.96 -12.92
N PHE A 133 21.81 -0.69 -13.23
CA PHE A 133 20.47 -0.14 -13.21
C PHE A 133 19.55 -0.83 -14.23
N VAL A 134 20.00 -0.95 -15.49
CA VAL A 134 19.25 -1.65 -16.54
C VAL A 134 19.02 -3.11 -16.16
N TYR A 135 20.07 -3.82 -15.72
CA TYR A 135 19.94 -5.22 -15.29
C TYR A 135 18.88 -5.39 -14.19
N ASN A 136 18.95 -4.59 -13.11
CA ASN A 136 18.00 -4.72 -12.02
C ASN A 136 16.58 -4.34 -12.44
N ILE A 137 16.37 -3.30 -13.25
CA ILE A 137 15.05 -2.97 -13.79
C ILE A 137 14.51 -4.13 -14.63
N THR A 138 15.32 -4.68 -15.54
CA THR A 138 14.90 -5.81 -16.37
C THR A 138 14.46 -6.99 -15.52
N VAL A 139 15.22 -7.33 -14.47
CA VAL A 139 14.84 -8.39 -13.51
C VAL A 139 13.50 -8.09 -12.84
N TYR A 140 13.28 -6.87 -12.34
CA TYR A 140 12.02 -6.50 -11.70
C TYR A 140 10.83 -6.54 -12.67
N VAL A 141 11.00 -6.05 -13.91
CA VAL A 141 9.97 -6.08 -14.94
C VAL A 141 9.64 -7.52 -15.32
N PHE A 142 10.66 -8.39 -15.47
CA PHE A 142 10.45 -9.79 -15.80
C PHE A 142 9.73 -10.54 -14.66
N LEU A 143 10.12 -10.31 -13.41
CA LEU A 143 9.43 -10.82 -12.23
C LEU A 143 7.97 -10.35 -12.18
N PHE A 144 7.72 -9.07 -12.46
CA PHE A 144 6.37 -8.53 -12.52
C PHE A 144 5.53 -9.22 -13.60
N LEU A 145 6.08 -9.41 -14.80
CA LEU A 145 5.40 -10.11 -15.89
C LEU A 145 5.09 -11.57 -15.54
N ILE A 146 6.02 -12.28 -14.87
CA ILE A 146 5.79 -13.65 -14.39
C ILE A 146 4.65 -13.67 -13.37
N ILE A 147 4.63 -12.73 -12.41
CA ILE A 147 3.57 -12.64 -11.41
C ILE A 147 2.22 -12.37 -12.09
N VAL A 148 2.16 -11.41 -13.02
CA VAL A 148 0.94 -11.09 -13.78
C VAL A 148 0.47 -12.31 -14.59
N TYR A 149 1.39 -13.03 -15.24
CA TYR A 149 1.08 -14.26 -15.96
C TYR A 149 0.53 -15.35 -15.04
N LEU A 150 1.15 -15.57 -13.88
CA LEU A 150 0.67 -16.54 -12.89
C LEU A 150 -0.74 -16.18 -12.40
N ILE A 151 -1.00 -14.91 -12.11
CA ILE A 151 -2.33 -14.43 -11.70
C ILE A 151 -3.35 -14.71 -12.81
N LEU A 152 -3.06 -14.30 -14.04
CA LEU A 152 -3.92 -14.52 -15.22
C LEU A 152 -4.22 -16.00 -15.49
N ARG A 153 -3.29 -16.91 -15.13
CA ARG A 153 -3.50 -18.36 -15.26
C ARG A 153 -4.35 -18.94 -14.13
N THR A 154 -4.33 -18.32 -12.95
CA THR A 154 -5.04 -18.81 -11.76
C THR A 154 -6.48 -18.31 -11.62
N VAL A 155 -6.82 -17.21 -12.31
CA VAL A 155 -8.18 -16.66 -12.47
C VAL A 155 -8.86 -17.36 -13.64
#